data_AF-A0A6L8IHL8-F1
#
_entry.id   AF-A0A6L8IHL8-F1
#
_cell.length_a   1.000
_cell.length_b   1.000
_cell.length_c   1.000
_cell.angle_alpha   90.00
_cell.angle_beta   90.00
_cell.angle_gamma   90.00
#
_symmetry.space_group_name_H-M   'P 1'
#
loop_
_entity.id
_entity.type
_entity.pdbx_description
1 polymer ?
#
loop_
_entity_poly.entity_id
_entity_poly.type
_entity_poly.pdbx_seq_one_letter_code
_entity_poly.pdbx_strand_id
1 'polypeptide(L)'
;MSMFHDCMKLEQHNKTKGRPLCIQVPRVLMGLYELRNNRAIGHVSSEIDPNHMDAEFCLRGMKWIMAEFVRFFSALPEEESRAIVEAVTARTLQIVWKSGDVRHVLDPSKSAEQKVLILAYAENKLVPVSDILEWSEYTNGSRMRKTILRELHKQALIYFDVVADTVQILPTGQRHVERHGLLEQEHGP
;
A
#
# COMPACT_ATOMS: atom_id res chain seq x y z
N MET A 1 29.03 6.14 -16.83
CA MET A 1 28.23 7.38 -17.01
C MET A 1 27.36 7.50 -15.76
N SER A 2 27.34 8.65 -15.08
CA SER A 2 26.57 8.81 -13.84
C SER A 2 25.10 9.08 -14.18
N MET A 3 24.16 8.43 -13.47
CA MET A 3 22.69 8.63 -13.61
C MET A 3 22.32 10.12 -13.62
N PHE A 4 22.99 10.92 -12.81
CA PHE A 4 22.83 12.38 -12.75
C PHE A 4 23.10 13.05 -14.11
N HIS A 5 24.20 12.69 -14.78
CA HIS A 5 24.55 13.28 -16.08
C HIS A 5 23.56 12.91 -17.17
N ASP A 6 23.04 11.68 -17.14
CA ASP A 6 22.07 11.24 -18.15
C ASP A 6 20.69 11.87 -17.93
N CYS A 7 20.29 12.09 -16.67
CA CYS A 7 19.10 12.87 -16.34
C CYS A 7 19.20 14.33 -16.82
N MET A 8 20.37 14.98 -16.64
CA MET A 8 20.58 16.34 -17.14
C MET A 8 20.50 16.44 -18.67
N LYS A 9 21.02 15.44 -19.41
CA LYS A 9 20.87 15.39 -20.87
C LYS A 9 19.40 15.26 -21.29
N LEU A 10 18.60 14.54 -20.51
CA LEU A 10 17.17 14.42 -20.78
C LEU A 10 16.43 15.76 -20.64
N GLU A 11 16.83 16.61 -19.69
CA GLU A 11 16.24 17.95 -19.49
C GLU A 11 16.36 18.83 -20.77
N GLN A 12 17.41 18.64 -21.56
CA GLN A 12 17.62 19.37 -22.83
C GLN A 12 16.53 19.09 -23.88
N HIS A 13 15.85 17.94 -23.79
CA HIS A 13 14.80 17.52 -24.71
C HIS A 13 13.40 17.99 -24.30
N ASN A 14 13.29 18.81 -23.23
CA ASN A 14 12.03 19.27 -22.66
C ASN A 14 11.09 19.92 -23.68
N LYS A 15 11.63 20.65 -24.67
CA LYS A 15 10.83 21.27 -25.74
C LYS A 15 10.08 20.25 -26.60
N THR A 16 10.58 19.02 -26.71
CA THR A 16 10.06 17.99 -27.62
C THR A 16 9.21 16.94 -26.90
N LYS A 17 9.58 16.58 -25.66
CA LYS A 17 8.91 15.50 -24.90
C LYS A 17 8.17 16.01 -23.66
N GLY A 18 8.20 17.31 -23.40
CA GLY A 18 7.47 17.93 -22.31
C GLY A 18 8.13 17.79 -20.94
N ARG A 19 7.73 18.67 -20.04
CA ARG A 19 8.27 18.79 -18.67
C ARG A 19 8.13 17.51 -17.83
N PRO A 20 7.03 16.75 -17.91
CA PRO A 20 6.89 15.55 -17.09
C PRO A 20 7.95 14.51 -17.37
N LEU A 21 8.21 14.21 -18.64
CA LEU A 21 9.21 13.21 -19.03
C LEU A 21 10.64 13.71 -18.93
N CYS A 22 10.89 14.98 -19.29
CA CYS A 22 12.26 15.49 -19.37
C CYS A 22 12.79 16.04 -18.05
N ILE A 23 11.93 16.45 -17.12
CA ILE A 23 12.34 17.14 -15.89
C ILE A 23 11.81 16.42 -14.65
N GLN A 24 10.51 16.11 -14.59
CA GLN A 24 9.91 15.58 -13.36
C GLN A 24 10.32 14.12 -13.10
N VAL A 25 10.14 13.23 -14.09
CA VAL A 25 10.56 11.82 -13.99
C VAL A 25 12.06 11.67 -13.67
N PRO A 26 13.00 12.35 -14.37
CA PRO A 26 14.43 12.26 -14.06
C PRO A 26 14.78 12.74 -12.65
N ARG A 27 14.13 13.79 -12.14
CA ARG A 27 14.38 14.29 -10.78
C ARG A 27 13.92 13.31 -9.71
N VAL A 28 12.78 12.65 -9.92
CA VAL A 28 12.35 11.56 -9.04
C VAL A 28 13.33 10.39 -9.11
N LEU A 29 13.72 9.96 -10.33
CA LEU A 29 14.70 8.88 -10.53
C LEU A 29 16.05 9.15 -9.87
N MET A 30 16.55 10.39 -9.89
CA MET A 30 17.78 10.76 -9.19
C MET A 30 17.66 10.55 -7.68
N GLY A 31 16.56 10.98 -7.07
CA GLY A 31 16.30 10.75 -5.64
C GLY A 31 16.17 9.28 -5.28
N LEU A 32 15.47 8.49 -6.11
CA LEU A 32 15.36 7.04 -5.93
C LEU A 32 16.72 6.34 -6.04
N TYR A 33 17.53 6.74 -7.03
CA TYR A 33 18.86 6.17 -7.25
C TYR A 33 19.80 6.49 -6.08
N GLU A 34 19.73 7.69 -5.53
CA GLU A 34 20.51 8.11 -4.36
C GLU A 34 20.22 7.22 -3.15
N LEU A 35 18.95 7.05 -2.80
CA LEU A 35 18.55 6.22 -1.65
C LEU A 35 18.93 4.75 -1.87
N ARG A 36 18.66 4.20 -3.07
CA ARG A 36 18.98 2.81 -3.38
C ARG A 36 20.47 2.51 -3.31
N ASN A 37 21.31 3.37 -3.89
CA ASN A 37 22.72 3.03 -4.12
C ASN A 37 23.67 3.64 -3.09
N ASN A 38 23.32 4.78 -2.49
CA ASN A 38 24.24 5.53 -1.63
C ASN A 38 23.83 5.51 -0.15
N ARG A 39 22.58 5.12 0.17
CA ARG A 39 22.11 4.96 1.56
C ARG A 39 22.09 3.50 2.04
N ALA A 40 21.83 2.55 1.15
CA ALA A 40 21.71 1.12 1.49
C ALA A 40 23.06 0.38 1.71
N ILE A 41 24.19 1.09 1.88
CA ILE A 41 25.51 0.48 2.02
C ILE A 41 26.15 0.88 3.37
N GLY A 42 25.98 0.01 4.37
CA GLY A 42 27.09 -0.32 5.27
C GLY A 42 27.18 0.33 6.66
N HIS A 43 26.18 1.07 7.15
CA HIS A 43 26.17 1.50 8.55
C HIS A 43 24.80 1.31 9.20
N VAL A 44 24.63 0.16 9.86
CA VAL A 44 23.57 -0.05 10.86
C VAL A 44 24.01 0.67 12.14
N SER A 45 23.96 2.01 12.15
CA SER A 45 24.46 2.83 13.28
C SER A 45 23.38 3.72 13.93
N SER A 46 22.10 3.50 13.64
CA SER A 46 20.99 4.18 14.31
C SER A 46 20.00 3.20 14.93
N GLU A 47 19.46 3.58 16.09
CA GLU A 47 18.38 2.86 16.80
C GLU A 47 17.09 2.72 15.95
N ILE A 48 16.98 3.49 14.86
CA ILE A 48 15.87 3.46 13.90
C ILE A 48 16.43 3.06 12.54
N ASP A 49 15.98 1.92 12.01
CA ASP A 49 16.34 1.43 10.68
C ASP A 49 15.61 2.25 9.58
N PRO A 50 16.32 2.91 8.65
CA PRO A 50 15.69 3.65 7.56
C PRO A 50 15.14 2.75 6.43
N ASN A 51 15.43 1.45 6.40
CA ASN A 51 15.11 0.59 5.28
C ASN A 51 13.62 0.59 4.94
N HIS A 52 12.74 0.56 5.94
CA HIS A 52 11.29 0.55 5.71
C HIS A 52 10.81 1.85 5.05
N MET A 53 11.23 3.01 5.57
CA MET A 53 10.84 4.31 4.99
C MET A 53 11.39 4.50 3.57
N ASP A 54 12.60 4.01 3.30
CA ASP A 54 13.24 4.11 1.99
C ASP A 54 12.59 3.18 0.97
N ALA A 55 12.26 1.96 1.39
CA ALA A 55 11.53 1.01 0.56
C ALA A 55 10.13 1.55 0.19
N GLU A 56 9.41 2.15 1.15
CA GLU A 56 8.10 2.76 0.88
C GLU A 56 8.24 3.95 -0.10
N PHE A 57 9.21 4.84 0.13
CA PHE A 57 9.47 5.95 -0.79
C PHE A 57 9.83 5.46 -2.18
N CYS A 58 10.68 4.43 -2.29
CA CYS A 58 11.07 3.85 -3.57
C CYS A 58 9.88 3.26 -4.32
N LEU A 59 9.06 2.45 -3.65
CA LEU A 59 7.87 1.86 -4.24
C LEU A 59 6.88 2.94 -4.72
N ARG A 60 6.63 3.96 -3.89
CA ARG A 60 5.72 5.06 -4.23
C ARG A 60 6.25 5.91 -5.39
N GLY A 61 7.55 6.22 -5.40
CA GLY A 61 8.20 6.95 -6.49
C GLY A 61 8.15 6.20 -7.82
N MET A 62 8.41 4.89 -7.81
CA MET A 62 8.32 4.06 -9.03
C MET A 62 6.89 3.93 -9.55
N LYS A 63 5.89 3.79 -8.66
CA LYS A 63 4.47 3.82 -9.05
C LYS A 63 4.08 5.13 -9.71
N TRP A 64 4.53 6.25 -9.15
CA TRP A 64 4.28 7.57 -9.74
C TRP A 64 4.92 7.71 -11.13
N ILE A 65 6.17 7.25 -11.31
CA ILE A 65 6.84 7.26 -12.62
C ILE A 65 6.06 6.42 -13.65
N MET A 66 5.62 5.23 -13.25
CA MET A 66 4.82 4.37 -14.13
C MET A 66 3.49 5.01 -14.52
N ALA A 67 2.82 5.67 -13.56
CA ALA A 67 1.59 6.41 -13.83
C ALA A 67 1.81 7.59 -14.80
N GLU A 68 2.94 8.30 -14.71
CA GLU A 68 3.30 9.34 -15.68
C GLU A 68 3.54 8.79 -17.08
N PHE A 69 4.13 7.59 -17.20
CA PHE A 69 4.26 6.93 -18.50
C PHE A 69 2.90 6.55 -19.09
N VAL A 70 1.98 6.04 -18.28
CA VAL A 70 0.60 5.79 -18.75
C VAL A 70 -0.05 7.12 -19.19
N ARG A 71 0.05 8.17 -18.38
CA ARG A 71 -0.53 9.48 -18.68
C ARG A 71 0.02 10.10 -19.98
N PHE A 72 1.30 9.85 -20.29
CA PHE A 72 1.96 10.46 -21.45
C PHE A 72 1.88 9.60 -22.72
N PHE A 73 1.92 8.27 -22.59
CA PHE A 73 2.04 7.35 -23.73
C PHE A 73 0.79 6.51 -23.99
N SER A 74 -0.25 6.58 -23.16
CA SER A 74 -1.48 5.82 -23.41
C SER A 74 -2.14 6.25 -24.72
N ALA A 75 -2.52 5.24 -25.51
CA ALA A 75 -3.36 5.40 -26.71
C ALA A 75 -4.81 4.94 -26.45
N LEU A 76 -5.16 4.64 -25.19
CA LEU A 76 -6.49 4.20 -24.77
C LEU A 76 -7.43 5.40 -24.58
N PRO A 77 -8.75 5.17 -24.53
CA PRO A 77 -9.71 6.17 -24.08
C PRO A 77 -9.34 6.77 -22.72
N GLU A 78 -9.81 8.00 -22.47
CA GLU A 78 -9.47 8.76 -21.25
C GLU A 78 -9.84 8.00 -19.97
N GLU A 79 -11.05 7.43 -19.92
CA GLU A 79 -11.52 6.68 -18.74
C GLU A 79 -10.68 5.43 -18.47
N GLU A 80 -10.30 4.69 -19.51
CA GLU A 80 -9.45 3.51 -19.37
C GLU A 80 -8.04 3.89 -18.91
N SER A 81 -7.48 4.96 -19.47
CA SER A 81 -6.18 5.50 -19.07
C SER A 81 -6.18 5.96 -17.61
N ARG A 82 -7.27 6.61 -17.17
CA ARG A 82 -7.48 7.00 -15.77
C ARG A 82 -7.54 5.79 -14.86
N ALA A 83 -8.31 4.76 -15.22
CA ALA A 83 -8.42 3.54 -14.43
C ALA A 83 -7.06 2.83 -14.26
N ILE A 84 -6.21 2.83 -15.29
CA ILE A 84 -4.85 2.28 -15.20
C ILE A 84 -3.97 3.13 -14.27
N VAL A 85 -4.02 4.45 -14.38
CA VAL A 85 -3.27 5.35 -13.48
C VAL A 85 -3.67 5.12 -12.02
N GLU A 86 -4.98 5.00 -11.75
CA GLU A 86 -5.50 4.69 -10.42
C GLU A 86 -5.04 3.31 -9.94
N ALA A 87 -5.09 2.29 -10.78
CA ALA A 87 -4.64 0.94 -10.44
C ALA A 87 -3.13 0.87 -10.15
N VAL A 88 -2.30 1.55 -10.95
CA VAL A 88 -0.84 1.61 -10.76
C VAL A 88 -0.47 2.31 -9.46
N THR A 89 -1.17 3.40 -9.14
CA THR A 89 -0.88 4.22 -7.94
C THR A 89 -1.56 3.71 -6.67
N ALA A 90 -2.56 2.83 -6.80
CA ALA A 90 -3.26 2.20 -5.69
C ALA A 90 -2.30 1.56 -4.70
N ARG A 91 -2.62 1.57 -3.40
CA ARG A 91 -1.84 0.82 -2.41
C ARG A 91 -2.00 -0.68 -2.68
N THR A 92 -0.89 -1.41 -2.82
CA THR A 92 -0.92 -2.88 -2.97
C THR A 92 -0.50 -3.50 -1.66
N LEU A 93 -1.39 -4.27 -1.05
CA LEU A 93 -1.09 -5.11 0.11
C LEU A 93 -0.98 -6.54 -0.40
N GLN A 94 0.23 -7.10 -0.46
CA GLN A 94 0.46 -8.43 -1.06
C GLN A 94 -0.32 -9.54 -0.34
N ILE A 95 -0.65 -9.35 0.94
CA ILE A 95 -1.47 -10.28 1.71
C ILE A 95 -2.98 -10.18 1.39
N VAL A 96 -3.44 -9.12 0.71
CA VAL A 96 -4.86 -8.94 0.37
C VAL A 96 -5.04 -9.01 -1.13
N TRP A 97 -5.72 -10.05 -1.59
CA TRP A 97 -6.23 -10.09 -2.96
C TRP A 97 -7.49 -9.24 -3.08
N LYS A 98 -7.64 -8.54 -4.20
CA LYS A 98 -8.80 -7.70 -4.50
C LYS A 98 -9.27 -7.94 -5.94
N SER A 99 -10.58 -8.15 -6.10
CA SER A 99 -11.25 -8.16 -7.41
C SER A 99 -12.64 -7.52 -7.27
N GLY A 100 -12.84 -6.37 -7.91
CA GLY A 100 -14.05 -5.56 -7.70
C GLY A 100 -14.23 -5.20 -6.22
N ASP A 101 -15.38 -5.59 -5.67
CA ASP A 101 -15.74 -5.39 -4.26
C ASP A 101 -15.36 -6.57 -3.35
N VAL A 102 -14.73 -7.62 -3.88
CA VAL A 102 -14.32 -8.77 -3.07
C VAL A 102 -12.87 -8.61 -2.65
N ARG A 103 -12.61 -8.88 -1.36
CA ARG A 103 -11.26 -8.94 -0.78
C ARG A 103 -11.06 -10.32 -0.18
N HIS A 104 -9.84 -10.85 -0.25
CA HIS A 104 -9.45 -12.06 0.49
C HIS A 104 -8.08 -11.88 1.12
N VAL A 105 -7.96 -12.33 2.37
CA VAL A 105 -6.65 -12.48 3.03
C VAL A 105 -6.01 -13.76 2.50
N LEU A 106 -4.88 -13.62 1.78
CA LEU A 106 -4.21 -14.71 1.08
C LEU A 106 -3.44 -15.66 1.99
N ASP A 107 -3.19 -15.28 3.24
CA ASP A 107 -2.55 -16.14 4.23
C ASP A 107 -3.63 -16.81 5.11
N PRO A 108 -3.92 -18.11 4.90
CA PRO A 108 -4.96 -18.82 5.64
C PRO A 108 -4.58 -19.06 7.10
N SER A 109 -3.29 -18.95 7.47
CA SER A 109 -2.83 -19.15 8.85
C SER A 109 -3.23 -17.99 9.78
N LYS A 110 -3.56 -16.82 9.21
CA LYS A 110 -3.95 -15.64 9.99
C LYS A 110 -5.22 -15.92 10.79
N SER A 111 -5.19 -15.57 12.07
CA SER A 111 -6.35 -15.66 12.97
C SER A 111 -7.48 -14.75 12.49
N ALA A 112 -8.71 -15.00 12.93
CA ALA A 112 -9.84 -14.15 12.59
C ALA A 112 -9.61 -12.68 13.01
N GLU A 113 -9.00 -12.44 14.18
CA GLU A 113 -8.61 -11.11 14.66
C GLU A 113 -7.61 -10.43 13.71
N GLN A 114 -6.56 -11.16 13.31
CA GLN A 114 -5.56 -10.66 12.36
C GLN A 114 -6.19 -10.35 11.01
N LYS A 115 -7.07 -11.22 10.49
CA LYS A 115 -7.80 -10.99 9.24
C LYS A 115 -8.67 -9.73 9.30
N VAL A 116 -9.38 -9.49 10.41
CA VAL A 116 -10.14 -8.23 10.60
C VAL A 116 -9.20 -7.02 10.53
N LEU A 117 -8.08 -7.04 11.24
CA LEU A 117 -7.13 -5.92 11.24
C LEU A 117 -6.54 -5.67 9.85
N ILE A 118 -6.14 -6.73 9.15
CA ILE A 118 -5.61 -6.65 7.77
C ILE A 118 -6.65 -6.06 6.83
N LEU A 119 -7.89 -6.53 6.86
CA LEU A 119 -8.97 -6.07 5.97
C LEU A 119 -9.39 -4.62 6.28
N ALA A 120 -9.52 -4.27 7.55
CA ALA A 120 -9.83 -2.90 7.97
C ALA A 120 -8.69 -1.93 7.62
N TYR A 121 -7.43 -2.38 7.71
CA TYR A 121 -6.26 -1.64 7.27
C TYR A 121 -6.23 -1.45 5.75
N ALA A 122 -6.59 -2.49 5.00
CA ALA A 122 -6.62 -2.47 3.54
C ALA A 122 -7.64 -1.47 2.98
N GLU A 123 -8.83 -1.45 3.57
CA GLU A 123 -9.88 -0.53 3.14
C GLU A 123 -9.67 0.90 3.67
N ASN A 124 -9.12 1.04 4.88
CA ASN A 124 -8.86 2.33 5.54
C ASN A 124 -10.06 3.31 5.51
N LYS A 125 -11.27 2.75 5.60
CA LYS A 125 -12.57 3.44 5.68
C LYS A 125 -13.53 2.61 6.53
N LEU A 126 -14.77 3.07 6.69
CA LEU A 126 -15.84 2.26 7.29
C LEU A 126 -16.17 1.08 6.38
N VAL A 127 -16.17 -0.12 6.96
CA VAL A 127 -16.45 -1.39 6.28
C VAL A 127 -17.61 -2.08 7.00
N PRO A 128 -18.66 -2.52 6.29
CA PRO A 128 -19.71 -3.36 6.86
C PRO A 128 -19.15 -4.65 7.47
N VAL A 129 -19.72 -5.10 8.60
CA VAL A 129 -19.30 -6.38 9.20
C VAL A 129 -19.66 -7.58 8.31
N SER A 130 -20.69 -7.46 7.46
CA SER A 130 -21.00 -8.46 6.42
C SER A 130 -19.81 -8.72 5.51
N ASP A 131 -19.17 -7.64 5.06
CA ASP A 131 -18.05 -7.67 4.14
C ASP A 131 -16.82 -8.25 4.84
N ILE A 132 -16.56 -7.88 6.10
CA ILE A 132 -15.50 -8.48 6.91
C ILE A 132 -15.71 -9.99 7.07
N LEU A 133 -16.94 -10.46 7.30
CA LEU A 133 -17.24 -11.89 7.43
C LEU A 133 -16.97 -12.64 6.12
N GLU A 134 -17.44 -12.09 5.01
CA GLU A 134 -17.23 -12.66 3.68
C GLU A 134 -15.74 -12.72 3.33
N TRP A 135 -15.04 -11.59 3.42
CA TRP A 135 -13.64 -11.46 3.02
C TRP A 135 -12.64 -12.18 3.95
N SER A 136 -13.03 -12.42 5.21
CA SER A 136 -12.23 -13.22 6.16
C SER A 136 -12.55 -14.72 6.11
N GLU A 137 -13.58 -15.11 5.35
CA GLU A 137 -14.16 -16.45 5.31
C GLU A 137 -14.61 -16.96 6.70
N TYR A 138 -14.99 -16.04 7.58
CA TYR A 138 -15.40 -16.37 8.95
C TYR A 138 -16.92 -16.57 9.01
N THR A 139 -17.36 -17.79 9.33
CA THR A 139 -18.77 -18.16 9.25
C THR A 139 -19.61 -17.70 10.45
N ASN A 140 -19.00 -17.51 11.63
CA ASN A 140 -19.74 -17.20 12.85
C ASN A 140 -19.89 -15.69 13.08
N GLY A 141 -20.92 -15.10 12.47
CA GLY A 141 -21.23 -13.67 12.60
C GLY A 141 -21.50 -13.19 14.03
N SER A 142 -22.06 -14.04 14.89
CA SER A 142 -22.33 -13.71 16.30
C SER A 142 -21.03 -13.59 17.10
N ARG A 143 -20.13 -14.57 16.95
CA ARG A 143 -18.81 -14.56 17.60
C ARG A 143 -17.92 -13.43 17.07
N MET A 144 -17.98 -13.13 15.77
CA MET A 144 -17.30 -11.99 15.18
C MET A 144 -17.68 -10.69 15.92
N ARG A 145 -18.97 -10.40 16.05
CA ARG A 145 -19.46 -9.17 16.71
C ARG A 145 -19.23 -9.16 18.22
N LYS A 146 -19.58 -10.25 18.91
CA LYS A 146 -19.63 -10.27 20.39
C LYS A 146 -18.26 -10.47 21.04
N THR A 147 -17.32 -11.07 20.32
CA THR A 147 -16.00 -11.42 20.87
C THR A 147 -14.92 -10.66 20.12
N ILE A 148 -14.71 -10.96 18.84
CA ILE A 148 -13.57 -10.47 18.08
C ILE A 148 -13.59 -8.94 17.95
N LEU A 149 -14.67 -8.38 17.39
CA LEU A 149 -14.78 -6.95 17.15
C LEU A 149 -14.86 -6.15 18.46
N ARG A 150 -15.55 -6.67 19.48
CA ARG A 150 -15.61 -6.03 20.80
C ARG A 150 -14.26 -5.99 21.50
N GLU A 151 -13.46 -7.05 21.44
CA GLU A 151 -12.13 -7.05 22.05
C GLU A 151 -11.16 -6.14 21.28
N LEU A 152 -11.14 -6.20 19.94
CA LEU A 152 -10.34 -5.29 19.13
C LEU A 152 -10.72 -3.82 19.36
N HIS A 153 -12.02 -3.54 19.54
CA HIS A 153 -12.51 -2.20 19.86
C HIS A 153 -12.08 -1.74 21.26
N LYS A 154 -12.18 -2.63 22.26
CA LYS A 154 -11.74 -2.37 23.63
C LYS A 154 -10.24 -2.13 23.73
N GLN A 155 -9.44 -2.79 22.90
CA GLN A 155 -8.00 -2.55 22.76
C GLN A 155 -7.67 -1.27 21.97
N ALA A 156 -8.69 -0.51 21.55
CA ALA A 156 -8.57 0.66 20.69
C ALA A 156 -7.85 0.38 19.37
N LEU A 157 -7.88 -0.84 18.84
CA LEU A 157 -7.29 -1.15 17.53
C LEU A 157 -8.26 -0.79 16.40
N ILE A 158 -9.56 -0.93 16.64
CA ILE A 158 -10.62 -0.58 15.69
C ILE A 158 -11.71 0.26 16.35
N TYR A 159 -12.45 1.01 15.55
CA TYR A 159 -13.76 1.53 15.89
C TYR A 159 -14.81 0.55 15.37
N PHE A 160 -15.61 -0.03 16.27
CA PHE A 160 -16.72 -0.91 15.92
C PHE A 160 -18.03 -0.22 16.31
N ASP A 161 -18.79 0.23 15.31
CA ASP A 161 -20.14 0.77 15.51
C ASP A 161 -21.14 -0.40 15.52
N VAL A 162 -21.70 -0.68 16.69
CA VAL A 162 -22.66 -1.77 16.89
C VAL A 162 -24.02 -1.47 16.24
N VAL A 163 -24.38 -0.19 16.11
CA VAL A 163 -25.68 0.24 15.57
C VAL A 163 -25.64 0.22 14.05
N ALA A 164 -24.59 0.80 13.47
CA ALA A 164 -24.37 0.78 12.02
C ALA A 164 -23.83 -0.57 11.51
N ASP A 165 -23.36 -1.43 12.42
CA ASP A 165 -22.71 -2.71 12.13
C ASP A 165 -21.50 -2.56 11.18
N THR A 166 -20.64 -1.59 11.50
CA THR A 166 -19.46 -1.23 10.70
C THR A 166 -18.19 -1.20 11.53
N VAL A 167 -17.06 -1.48 10.88
CA VAL A 167 -15.72 -1.45 11.46
C VAL A 167 -14.85 -0.46 10.69
N GLN A 168 -14.03 0.30 11.39
CA GLN A 168 -12.95 1.10 10.82
C GLN A 168 -11.69 0.92 11.65
N ILE A 169 -10.53 0.86 11.00
CA ILE A 169 -9.25 0.79 11.73
C ILE A 169 -8.92 2.14 12.39
N LEU A 170 -8.38 2.11 13.60
CA LEU A 170 -7.87 3.29 14.29
C LEU A 170 -6.36 3.46 14.06
N PRO A 171 -5.77 4.66 14.28
CA PRO A 171 -4.32 4.87 14.13
C PRO A 171 -3.45 3.90 14.97
N THR A 172 -3.94 3.50 16.14
CA THR A 172 -3.35 2.46 17.01
C THR A 172 -3.39 1.07 16.38
N GLY A 173 -4.50 0.71 15.73
CA GLY A 173 -4.60 -0.52 14.93
C GLY A 173 -3.68 -0.52 13.72
N GLN A 174 -3.56 0.62 13.02
CA GLN A 174 -2.62 0.78 11.91
C GLN A 174 -1.18 0.48 12.35
N ARG A 175 -0.74 1.11 13.45
CA ARG A 175 0.59 0.84 14.03
C ARG A 175 0.76 -0.62 14.47
N HIS A 176 -0.30 -1.24 14.99
CA HIS A 176 -0.25 -2.64 15.41
C HIS A 176 -0.02 -3.56 14.19
N VAL A 177 -0.75 -3.35 13.10
CA VAL A 177 -0.60 -4.08 11.83
C VAL A 177 0.83 -3.95 11.29
N GLU A 178 1.37 -2.74 11.28
CA GLU A 178 2.72 -2.45 10.77
C GLU A 178 3.82 -3.06 11.63
N ARG A 179 3.72 -2.97 12.97
CA ARG A 179 4.77 -3.45 13.88
C ARG A 179 4.85 -4.97 14.03
N HIS A 180 3.75 -5.68 13.84
CA HIS A 180 3.70 -7.13 14.04
C HIS A 180 3.79 -7.92 12.73
N GLY A 181 4.22 -7.27 11.64
CA GLY A 181 4.40 -7.94 10.34
C GLY A 181 3.11 -8.55 9.79
N LEU A 182 1.92 -8.06 10.18
CA LEU A 182 0.65 -8.68 9.77
C LEU A 182 0.41 -8.60 8.27
N LEU A 183 1.16 -7.77 7.54
CA LEU A 183 1.07 -7.61 6.08
C LEU A 183 2.02 -8.54 5.31
N GLU A 184 2.89 -9.26 6.01
CA GLU A 184 3.86 -10.16 5.41
C GLU A 184 3.22 -11.55 5.22
N GLN A 185 3.41 -12.10 4.02
CA GLN A 185 3.14 -13.51 3.76
C GLN A 185 4.31 -14.30 4.34
N GLU A 186 4.04 -15.18 5.29
CA GLU A 186 5.04 -16.17 5.71
C GLU A 186 5.41 -16.98 4.47
N HIS A 187 6.63 -16.77 3.96
CA HIS A 187 7.18 -17.68 2.97
C HIS A 187 7.46 -18.97 3.72
N GLY A 188 6.64 -19.99 3.46
CA GLY A 188 6.97 -21.35 3.87
C GLY A 188 8.37 -21.71 3.35
N PRO A 189 9.11 -22.56 4.10
CA PRO A 189 10.43 -23.02 3.67
C PRO A 189 10.42 -23.71 2.30
#